data_AF-A0AAW1LX77-F1
#
_entry.id   AF-A0AAW1LX77-F1
#
_cell.length_a   1.000
_cell.length_b   1.000
_cell.length_c   1.000
_cell.angle_alpha   90.00
_cell.angle_beta   90.00
_cell.angle_gamma   90.00
#
_symmetry.space_group_name_H-M   'P 1'
#
loop_
_entity.id
_entity.type
_entity.pdbx_description
1 polymer ?
#
loop_
_entity_poly.entity_id
_entity_poly.type
_entity_poly.pdbx_seq_one_letter_code
_entity_poly.pdbx_strand_id
1 'polypeptide(L)'
;MYVNWLSLAWAGLCSLEMWDPKRGWLQAHSQARFALTRVLIQAGVVTVTQQETQELLLTVDRKSLKGAGRNAIGHFLLQLQIYKATANVKAARELFKLYSDVTDHWVSWRGIVLANKRPRKMFTQPNMVLNKEVELRVYDASPEGLIQSWIERFDNALPLYEALLLLSKKDAHFFI
;
A
#
# COMPACT_ATOMS: atom_id res chain seq x y z
N MET A 1 19.18 -4.15 -7.59
CA MET A 1 19.37 -3.93 -6.13
C MET A 1 19.01 -2.51 -5.71
N TYR A 2 19.72 -1.45 -6.14
CA TYR A 2 19.42 -0.05 -5.74
C TYR A 2 17.95 0.38 -5.95
N VAL A 3 17.40 0.14 -7.14
CA VAL A 3 16.02 0.55 -7.48
C VAL A 3 14.99 -0.07 -6.54
N ASN A 4 15.23 -1.28 -6.02
CA ASN A 4 14.32 -1.91 -5.05
C ASN A 4 14.29 -1.13 -3.72
N TRP A 5 15.45 -0.69 -3.22
CA TRP A 5 15.56 0.14 -2.02
C TRP A 5 14.95 1.53 -2.22
N LEU A 6 15.24 2.15 -3.36
CA LEU A 6 14.65 3.44 -3.72
C LEU A 6 13.11 3.33 -3.82
N SER A 7 12.61 2.30 -4.50
CA SER A 7 11.17 2.06 -4.63
C SER A 7 10.50 1.80 -3.29
N LEU A 8 11.14 1.08 -2.37
CA LEU A 8 10.65 0.87 -1.01
C LEU A 8 10.54 2.21 -0.26
N ALA A 9 11.60 3.00 -0.25
CA ALA A 9 11.66 4.27 0.47
C ALA A 9 10.67 5.29 -0.11
N TRP A 10 10.61 5.40 -1.43
CA TRP A 10 9.65 6.24 -2.14
C TRP A 10 8.21 5.83 -1.83
N ALA A 11 7.89 4.53 -1.93
CA ALA A 11 6.56 4.03 -1.59
C ALA A 11 6.22 4.24 -0.10
N GLY A 12 7.21 4.18 0.79
CA GLY A 12 7.05 4.50 2.20
C GLY A 12 6.71 5.96 2.45
N LEU A 13 7.34 6.91 1.75
CA LEU A 13 6.95 8.32 1.80
C LEU A 13 5.53 8.54 1.24
N CYS A 14 5.23 7.99 0.06
CA CYS A 14 3.90 8.09 -0.54
C CYS A 14 2.80 7.42 0.30
N SER A 15 3.15 6.48 1.18
CA SER A 15 2.21 5.78 2.05
C SER A 15 1.48 6.71 3.03
N LEU A 16 1.98 7.93 3.27
CA LEU A 16 1.26 8.95 4.05
C LEU A 16 -0.15 9.23 3.53
N GLU A 17 -0.44 8.98 2.24
CA GLU A 17 -1.80 9.05 1.69
C GLU A 17 -2.80 8.10 2.38
N MET A 18 -2.29 7.00 2.94
CA MET A 18 -3.06 5.95 3.60
C MET A 18 -3.09 6.10 5.13
N TRP A 19 -2.55 7.20 5.66
CA TRP A 19 -2.71 7.56 7.07
C TRP A 19 -3.81 8.62 7.21
N ASP A 20 -4.61 8.50 8.26
CA ASP A 20 -5.69 9.42 8.61
C ASP A 20 -5.45 9.95 10.03
N PRO A 21 -5.49 11.28 10.27
CA PRO A 21 -5.21 11.83 11.60
C PRO A 21 -6.14 11.34 12.71
N LYS A 22 -7.37 10.93 12.38
CA LYS A 22 -8.37 10.47 13.36
C LYS A 22 -8.35 8.95 13.53
N ARG A 23 -8.12 8.22 12.43
CA ARG A 23 -8.24 6.75 12.36
C ARG A 23 -6.90 6.02 12.36
N GLY A 24 -5.79 6.72 12.14
CA GLY A 24 -4.48 6.12 11.97
C GLY A 24 -4.27 5.52 10.57
N TRP A 25 -3.48 4.45 10.49
CA TRP A 25 -3.16 3.78 9.22
C TRP A 25 -4.34 2.97 8.68
N LEU A 26 -4.77 3.29 7.46
CA LEU A 26 -5.87 2.62 6.76
C LEU A 26 -5.42 1.41 5.93
N GLN A 27 -4.10 1.17 5.81
CA GLN A 27 -3.56 0.06 5.03
C GLN A 27 -2.24 -0.46 5.60
N ALA A 28 -2.23 -1.75 5.97
CA ALA A 28 -1.13 -2.37 6.71
C ALA A 28 0.23 -2.35 5.96
N HIS A 29 0.23 -2.56 4.64
CA HIS A 29 1.47 -2.57 3.85
C HIS A 29 2.09 -1.16 3.74
N SER A 30 1.26 -0.12 3.73
CA SER A 30 1.66 1.28 3.63
C SER A 30 2.31 1.70 4.95
N GLN A 31 1.69 1.32 6.06
CA GLN A 31 2.30 1.46 7.40
C GLN A 31 3.65 0.75 7.49
N ALA A 32 3.75 -0.49 7.01
CA ALA A 32 5.00 -1.25 7.03
C ALA A 32 6.11 -0.61 6.17
N ARG A 33 5.77 -0.11 4.97
CA ARG A 33 6.73 0.60 4.11
C ARG A 33 7.21 1.91 4.72
N PHE A 34 6.30 2.66 5.36
CA PHE A 34 6.65 3.86 6.10
C PHE A 34 7.60 3.53 7.25
N ALA A 35 7.31 2.51 8.05
CA ALA A 35 8.18 2.05 9.13
C ALA A 35 9.58 1.64 8.64
N LEU A 36 9.68 0.85 7.57
CA LEU A 36 10.97 0.48 6.97
C LEU A 36 11.76 1.70 6.46
N THR A 37 11.05 2.68 5.90
CA THR A 37 11.68 3.93 5.44
C THR A 37 12.23 4.73 6.62
N ARG A 38 11.48 4.79 7.72
CA ARG A 38 11.91 5.43 8.97
C ARG A 38 13.14 4.76 9.59
N VAL A 39 13.23 3.42 9.55
CA VAL A 39 14.46 2.69 9.96
C VAL A 39 15.66 3.14 9.12
N LEU A 40 15.48 3.29 7.81
CA LEU A 40 16.56 3.71 6.91
C LEU A 40 16.96 5.18 7.08
N ILE A 41 16.00 6.05 7.41
CA ILE A 41 16.26 7.45 7.75
C ILE A 41 17.07 7.54 9.04
N GLN A 42 16.68 6.78 10.07
CA GLN A 42 17.43 6.72 11.32
C GLN A 42 18.87 6.20 11.13
N ALA A 43 19.08 5.31 10.17
CA ALA A 43 20.41 4.81 9.81
C ALA A 43 21.24 5.78 8.95
N GLY A 44 20.71 6.95 8.57
CA GLY A 44 21.38 7.94 7.72
C GLY A 44 21.52 7.53 6.25
N VAL A 45 20.78 6.50 5.81
CA VAL A 45 20.86 5.94 4.45
C VAL A 45 19.87 6.62 3.51
N VAL A 46 18.75 7.08 4.06
CA VAL A 46 17.69 7.79 3.35
C VAL A 46 17.52 9.17 3.97
N THR A 47 17.39 10.19 3.14
CA THR A 47 17.02 11.53 3.57
C THR A 47 15.80 12.02 2.79
N VAL A 48 14.95 12.80 3.45
CA VAL A 48 13.82 13.47 2.83
C VAL A 48 13.94 14.95 3.14
N THR A 49 13.92 15.77 2.11
CA THR A 49 14.00 17.23 2.21
C THR A 49 12.84 17.86 1.45
N GLN A 50 12.28 18.93 1.99
CA GLN A 50 11.33 19.76 1.26
C GLN A 50 12.11 20.78 0.43
N GLN A 51 12.04 20.67 -0.90
CA GLN A 51 12.76 21.58 -1.82
C GLN A 51 11.93 22.84 -2.09
N GLU A 52 10.63 22.67 -2.27
CA GLU A 52 9.67 23.75 -2.52
C GLU A 52 8.39 23.55 -1.68
N THR A 53 7.44 24.48 -1.76
CA THR A 53 6.19 24.44 -0.98
C THR A 53 5.40 23.14 -1.17
N GLN A 54 5.44 22.54 -2.36
CA GLN A 54 4.69 21.33 -2.71
C GLN A 54 5.57 20.20 -3.26
N GLU A 55 6.86 20.18 -2.91
CA GLU A 55 7.81 19.20 -3.43
C GLU A 55 8.69 18.60 -2.33
N LEU A 56 8.73 17.27 -2.30
CA LEU A 56 9.60 16.47 -1.44
C LEU A 56 10.61 15.71 -2.28
N LEU A 57 11.89 15.86 -1.95
CA LEU A 57 12.97 15.09 -2.53
C LEU A 57 13.39 13.99 -1.55
N LEU A 58 13.29 12.73 -2.00
CA LEU A 58 13.81 11.57 -1.29
C LEU A 58 15.14 11.15 -1.91
N THR A 59 16.20 11.12 -1.11
CA THR A 59 17.55 10.71 -1.54
C THR A 59 17.95 9.42 -0.84
N VAL A 60 18.55 8.49 -1.58
CA VAL A 60 19.08 7.23 -1.05
C VAL A 60 20.58 7.16 -1.35
N ASP A 61 21.41 7.07 -0.32
CA ASP A 61 22.85 6.87 -0.53
C ASP A 61 23.13 5.42 -0.92
N ARG A 62 23.48 5.24 -2.20
CA ARG A 62 23.81 3.93 -2.76
C ARG A 62 24.97 3.24 -2.05
N LYS A 63 25.96 4.00 -1.56
CA LYS A 63 27.19 3.43 -0.98
C LYS A 63 26.92 2.82 0.39
N SER A 64 26.07 3.44 1.21
CA SER A 64 25.73 2.95 2.56
C SER A 64 24.72 1.81 2.60
N LEU A 65 24.03 1.48 1.49
CA LEU A 65 23.02 0.41 1.45
C LEU A 65 23.53 -0.95 1.93
N LYS A 66 24.73 -1.38 1.50
CA LYS A 66 25.28 -2.69 1.87
C LYS A 66 25.83 -2.71 3.32
N GLY A 67 26.16 -1.55 3.87
CA GLY A 67 26.65 -1.38 5.24
C GLY A 67 25.52 -0.99 6.18
N ALA A 68 25.43 0.31 6.49
CA ALA A 68 24.44 0.86 7.42
C ALA A 68 23.00 0.43 7.09
N GLY A 69 22.59 0.44 5.81
CA GLY A 69 21.23 0.08 5.42
C GLY A 69 20.89 -1.38 5.70
N ARG A 70 21.73 -2.31 5.25
CA ARG A 70 21.58 -3.75 5.51
C ARG A 70 21.60 -4.05 7.00
N ASN A 71 22.52 -3.43 7.75
CA ASN A 71 22.65 -3.66 9.18
C ASN A 71 21.42 -3.17 9.95
N ALA A 72 20.90 -1.97 9.62
CA ALA A 72 19.71 -1.41 10.25
C ALA A 72 18.45 -2.27 9.98
N ILE A 73 18.23 -2.67 8.72
CA ILE A 73 17.12 -3.57 8.38
C ILE A 73 17.29 -4.93 9.05
N GLY A 74 18.50 -5.49 9.05
CA GLY A 74 18.79 -6.77 9.70
C GLY A 74 18.48 -6.74 11.20
N HIS A 75 18.89 -5.68 11.90
CA HIS A 75 18.58 -5.50 13.32
C HIS A 75 17.08 -5.37 13.56
N PHE A 76 16.40 -4.54 12.77
CA PHE A 76 14.95 -4.35 12.88
C PHE A 76 14.18 -5.66 12.66
N LEU A 77 14.54 -6.44 11.62
CA LEU A 77 13.92 -7.74 11.34
C LEU A 77 14.18 -8.76 12.45
N LEU A 78 15.37 -8.77 13.04
CA LEU A 78 15.69 -9.63 14.18
C LEU A 78 14.78 -9.31 15.38
N GLN A 79 14.61 -8.04 15.73
CA GLN A 79 13.71 -7.63 16.81
C GLN A 79 12.26 -8.04 16.53
N LEU A 80 11.76 -7.78 15.31
CA LEU A 80 10.42 -8.20 14.89
C LEU A 80 10.23 -9.71 15.05
N GLN A 81 11.21 -10.50 14.61
CA GLN A 81 11.13 -11.95 14.67
C GLN A 81 11.15 -12.48 16.11
N ILE A 82 12.02 -11.92 16.98
CA ILE A 82 12.07 -12.29 18.39
C ILE A 82 10.74 -12.02 19.08
N TYR A 83 10.19 -10.80 18.92
CA TYR A 83 8.93 -10.45 19.59
C TYR A 83 7.75 -11.24 19.04
N LYS A 84 7.73 -11.52 17.74
CA LYS A 84 6.71 -12.40 17.13
C LYS A 84 6.81 -13.83 17.67
N ALA A 85 8.00 -14.42 17.70
CA ALA A 85 8.21 -15.81 18.12
C ALA A 85 7.92 -16.03 19.61
N THR A 86 8.08 -15.00 20.43
CA THR A 86 7.85 -15.05 21.88
C THR A 86 6.48 -14.50 22.31
N ALA A 87 5.62 -14.14 21.34
CA ALA A 87 4.33 -13.49 21.59
C ALA A 87 4.44 -12.25 22.51
N ASN A 88 5.56 -11.52 22.47
CA ASN A 88 5.77 -10.33 23.29
C ASN A 88 5.06 -9.11 22.66
N VAL A 89 3.74 -9.07 22.84
CA VAL A 89 2.86 -8.06 22.23
C VAL A 89 3.22 -6.64 22.66
N LYS A 90 3.60 -6.44 23.92
CA LYS A 90 3.94 -5.11 24.45
C LYS A 90 5.15 -4.52 23.72
N ALA A 91 6.27 -5.26 23.71
CA ALA A 91 7.50 -4.81 23.05
C ALA A 91 7.33 -4.67 21.52
N ALA A 92 6.58 -5.60 20.88
CA ALA A 92 6.27 -5.51 19.46
C ALA A 92 5.50 -4.23 19.09
N ARG A 93 4.49 -3.87 19.89
CA ARG A 93 3.69 -2.65 19.69
C ARG A 93 4.54 -1.40 19.87
N GLU A 94 5.35 -1.35 20.92
CA GLU A 94 6.24 -0.21 21.19
C GLU A 94 7.24 -0.01 20.04
N LEU A 95 7.94 -1.08 19.62
CA LEU A 95 8.88 -1.03 18.49
C LEU A 95 8.20 -0.58 17.19
N PHE A 96 7.07 -1.19 16.83
CA PHE A 96 6.42 -0.88 15.56
C PHE A 96 5.80 0.52 15.56
N LYS A 97 5.26 0.97 16.70
CA LYS A 97 4.73 2.33 16.87
C LYS A 97 5.82 3.38 16.71
N LEU A 98 7.01 3.17 17.29
CA LEU A 98 8.15 4.08 17.14
C LEU A 98 8.47 4.43 15.68
N TYR A 99 8.40 3.44 14.78
CA TYR A 99 8.70 3.64 13.37
C TYR A 99 7.46 3.98 12.52
N SER A 100 6.25 3.70 12.99
CA SER A 100 5.01 3.94 12.24
C SER A 100 4.21 5.16 12.70
N ASP A 101 4.62 5.84 13.77
CA ASP A 101 4.02 7.09 14.19
C ASP A 101 4.24 8.21 13.15
N VAL A 102 3.18 8.98 12.91
CA VAL A 102 3.17 10.12 11.98
C VAL A 102 2.99 11.39 12.81
N THR A 103 4.11 12.02 13.17
CA THR A 103 4.16 13.25 13.97
C THR A 103 4.96 14.35 13.25
N ASP A 104 4.86 15.58 13.75
CA ASP A 104 5.71 16.70 13.32
C ASP A 104 5.66 16.94 11.80
N HIS A 105 6.83 17.01 11.15
CA HIS A 105 6.97 17.23 9.72
C HIS A 105 6.27 16.16 8.87
N TRP A 106 6.02 14.94 9.38
CA TRP A 106 5.30 13.93 8.61
C TRP A 106 3.82 14.30 8.41
N VAL A 107 3.23 15.03 9.36
CA VAL A 107 1.86 15.51 9.25
C VAL A 107 1.76 16.61 8.19
N SER A 108 2.72 17.53 8.13
CA SER A 108 2.74 18.58 7.09
C SER A 108 3.05 17.99 5.71
N TRP A 109 4.03 17.09 5.61
CA TRP A 109 4.40 16.41 4.36
C TRP A 109 3.29 15.53 3.79
N ARG A 110 2.39 14.99 4.64
CA ARG A 110 1.19 14.32 4.16
C ARG A 110 0.33 15.22 3.26
N GLY A 111 0.22 16.51 3.58
CA GLY A 111 -0.50 17.47 2.73
C GLY A 111 0.09 17.54 1.32
N ILE A 112 1.43 17.58 1.23
CA ILE A 112 2.17 17.59 -0.04
C ILE A 112 1.99 16.27 -0.81
N VAL A 113 2.05 15.13 -0.11
CA VAL A 113 1.81 13.80 -0.71
C VAL A 113 0.41 13.70 -1.29
N LEU A 114 -0.61 14.20 -0.57
CA LEU A 114 -1.98 14.20 -1.05
C LEU A 114 -2.18 15.13 -2.25
N ALA A 115 -1.55 16.31 -2.25
CA ALA A 115 -1.62 17.25 -3.38
C ALA A 115 -1.02 16.66 -4.67
N ASN A 116 -0.01 15.80 -4.54
CA ASN A 116 0.67 15.14 -5.66
C ASN A 116 0.16 13.71 -5.95
N LYS A 117 -0.91 13.27 -5.26
CA LYS A 117 -1.44 11.92 -5.38
C LYS A 117 -1.96 11.66 -6.79
N ARG A 118 -1.64 10.47 -7.32
CA ARG A 118 -2.21 9.97 -8.57
C ARG A 118 -3.35 8.98 -8.27
N PRO A 119 -4.48 9.02 -9.00
CA PRO A 119 -5.51 8.00 -8.91
C PRO A 119 -4.92 6.60 -9.15
N ARG A 120 -5.42 5.60 -8.41
CA ARG A 120 -5.02 4.22 -8.67
C ARG A 120 -5.55 3.78 -10.02
N LYS A 121 -4.69 3.09 -10.78
CA LYS A 121 -5.08 2.50 -12.05
C LYS A 121 -6.11 1.40 -11.82
N MET A 122 -7.11 1.35 -12.69
CA MET A 122 -8.00 0.20 -12.82
C MET A 122 -7.41 -0.76 -13.85
N PHE A 123 -7.65 -2.05 -13.66
CA PHE A 123 -7.15 -3.09 -14.57
C PHE A 123 -8.33 -3.78 -15.22
N THR A 124 -8.36 -3.76 -16.54
CA THR A 124 -9.30 -4.54 -17.34
C THR A 124 -8.84 -5.99 -17.36
N GLN A 125 -9.72 -6.92 -16.96
CA GLN A 125 -9.40 -8.35 -16.93
C GLN A 125 -10.00 -9.06 -18.14
N PRO A 126 -9.27 -10.00 -18.77
CA PRO A 126 -9.84 -10.81 -19.84
C PRO A 126 -10.89 -11.78 -19.31
N ASN A 127 -11.65 -12.36 -20.23
CA ASN A 127 -12.56 -13.48 -19.99
C ASN A 127 -12.06 -14.73 -20.71
N MET A 128 -12.40 -15.90 -20.19
CA MET A 128 -12.18 -17.18 -20.85
C MET A 128 -13.53 -17.69 -21.33
N VAL A 129 -13.66 -17.95 -22.62
CA VAL A 129 -14.92 -18.39 -23.24
C VAL A 129 -14.72 -19.80 -23.79
N LEU A 130 -15.59 -20.73 -23.40
CA LEU A 130 -15.56 -22.10 -23.91
C LEU A 130 -16.41 -22.19 -25.19
N ASN A 131 -15.74 -22.34 -26.33
CA ASN A 131 -16.37 -22.68 -27.60
C ASN A 131 -16.07 -24.17 -27.91
N LYS A 132 -15.40 -24.46 -29.04
CA LYS A 132 -14.79 -25.78 -29.30
C LYS A 132 -13.52 -25.99 -28.47
N GLU A 133 -12.80 -24.89 -28.23
CA GLU A 133 -11.64 -24.78 -27.35
C GLU A 133 -11.84 -23.57 -26.43
N VAL A 134 -11.01 -23.44 -25.39
CA VAL A 134 -11.04 -22.29 -24.48
C VAL A 134 -10.30 -21.12 -25.13
N GLU A 135 -11.01 -20.02 -25.37
CA GLU A 135 -10.47 -18.81 -25.98
C GLU A 135 -10.31 -17.69 -24.93
N LEU A 136 -9.21 -16.94 -25.02
CA LEU A 136 -8.97 -15.77 -24.20
C LEU A 136 -9.53 -14.52 -24.89
N ARG A 137 -10.61 -13.98 -24.34
CA ARG A 137 -11.18 -12.71 -24.81
C ARG A 137 -10.57 -11.55 -24.05
N VAL A 138 -9.87 -10.68 -24.76
CA VAL A 138 -9.19 -9.49 -24.23
C VAL A 138 -10.02 -8.25 -24.53
N TYR A 139 -9.95 -7.26 -23.64
CA TYR A 139 -10.67 -6.00 -23.73
C TYR A 139 -9.69 -4.83 -23.60
N ASP A 140 -10.05 -3.68 -24.15
CA ASP A 140 -9.21 -2.48 -24.09
C ASP A 140 -9.01 -1.98 -22.65
N ALA A 141 -7.84 -1.37 -22.41
CA ALA A 141 -7.49 -0.74 -21.14
C ALA A 141 -8.17 0.65 -20.99
N SER A 142 -9.49 0.68 -21.16
CA SER A 142 -10.36 1.86 -21.06
C SER A 142 -11.53 1.61 -20.10
N PRO A 143 -12.23 2.66 -19.63
CA PRO A 143 -13.47 2.51 -18.88
C PRO A 143 -14.50 1.63 -19.60
N GLU A 144 -14.66 1.82 -20.91
CA GLU A 144 -15.59 1.06 -21.76
C GLU A 144 -15.17 -0.41 -21.85
N GLY A 145 -13.88 -0.68 -22.08
CA GLY A 145 -13.35 -2.04 -22.11
C GLY A 145 -13.47 -2.76 -20.77
N LEU A 146 -13.28 -2.03 -19.66
CA LEU A 146 -13.54 -2.56 -18.32
C LEU A 146 -15.02 -2.95 -18.15
N ILE A 147 -15.95 -2.06 -18.49
CA ILE A 147 -17.39 -2.33 -18.39
C ILE A 147 -17.78 -3.52 -19.27
N GLN A 148 -17.32 -3.55 -20.51
CA GLN A 148 -17.59 -4.64 -21.45
C GLN A 148 -17.09 -5.99 -20.91
N SER A 149 -15.91 -5.99 -20.27
CA SER A 149 -15.36 -7.20 -19.64
C SER A 149 -16.23 -7.78 -18.53
N TRP A 150 -17.10 -6.98 -17.91
CA TRP A 150 -18.05 -7.43 -16.89
C TRP A 150 -19.40 -7.82 -17.48
N ILE A 151 -19.88 -7.09 -18.49
CA ILE A 151 -21.10 -7.44 -19.23
C ILE A 151 -20.99 -8.86 -19.80
N GLU A 152 -19.83 -9.18 -20.40
CA GLU A 152 -19.58 -10.48 -21.02
C GLU A 152 -19.01 -11.53 -20.07
N ARG A 153 -18.88 -11.24 -18.77
CA ARG A 153 -18.27 -12.16 -17.80
C ARG A 153 -19.17 -13.34 -17.43
N PHE A 154 -20.47 -13.11 -17.47
CA PHE A 154 -21.49 -14.08 -17.08
C PHE A 154 -22.51 -14.19 -18.19
N ASP A 155 -22.67 -15.39 -18.76
CA ASP A 155 -23.64 -15.65 -19.83
C ASP A 155 -25.08 -15.32 -19.37
N ASN A 156 -25.38 -15.55 -18.09
CA ASN A 156 -26.60 -15.08 -17.44
C ASN A 156 -26.30 -14.57 -16.02
N ALA A 157 -26.30 -13.25 -15.85
CA ALA A 157 -26.03 -12.59 -14.57
C ALA A 157 -27.25 -12.47 -13.64
N LEU A 158 -28.47 -12.77 -14.11
CA LEU A 158 -29.70 -12.52 -13.35
C LEU A 158 -29.74 -13.26 -11.99
N PRO A 159 -29.41 -14.57 -11.91
CA PRO A 159 -29.41 -15.27 -10.62
C PRO A 159 -28.39 -14.69 -9.61
N LEU A 160 -27.24 -14.21 -10.11
CA LEU A 160 -26.23 -13.57 -9.27
C LEU A 160 -26.78 -12.25 -8.70
N TYR A 161 -27.42 -11.43 -9.53
CA TYR A 161 -28.01 -10.16 -9.10
C TYR A 161 -29.10 -10.36 -8.05
N GLU A 162 -30.02 -11.31 -8.27
CA GLU A 162 -31.07 -11.64 -7.31
C GLU A 162 -30.51 -12.13 -5.97
N ALA A 163 -29.49 -12.99 -6.01
CA ALA A 163 -28.82 -13.47 -4.80
C ALA A 163 -28.16 -12.32 -4.02
N LEU A 164 -27.45 -11.41 -4.71
CA LEU A 164 -26.82 -10.24 -4.08
C LEU A 164 -27.86 -9.32 -3.41
N LEU A 165 -28.98 -9.07 -4.07
CA LEU A 165 -30.07 -8.26 -3.50
C LEU A 165 -30.71 -8.92 -2.28
N LEU A 166 -30.97 -10.23 -2.34
CA LEU A 166 -31.55 -10.98 -1.24
C LEU A 166 -30.65 -10.95 -0.01
N LEU A 167 -29.36 -11.23 -0.19
CA LEU A 167 -28.37 -11.20 0.89
C LEU A 167 -28.23 -9.80 1.49
N SER A 168 -28.16 -8.77 0.65
CA SER A 168 -28.09 -7.39 1.12
C SER A 168 -29.31 -6.98 1.94
N LYS A 169 -30.52 -7.36 1.52
CA LYS A 169 -31.76 -7.08 2.28
C LYS A 169 -31.80 -7.80 3.62
N LYS A 170 -31.35 -9.06 3.65
CA LYS A 170 -31.30 -9.87 4.88
C LYS A 170 -30.48 -9.18 5.97
N ASP A 171 -29.33 -8.61 5.59
CA ASP A 171 -28.39 -8.00 6.54
C ASP A 171 -28.57 -6.49 6.72
N ALA A 172 -29.55 -5.87 6.04
CA ALA A 172 -29.77 -4.42 6.07
C ALA A 172 -30.01 -3.87 7.49
N HIS A 173 -30.59 -4.67 8.38
CA HIS A 173 -30.89 -4.28 9.76
C HIS A 173 -29.65 -4.08 10.65
N PHE A 174 -28.46 -4.52 10.22
CA PHE A 174 -27.20 -4.29 10.94
C PHE A 174 -26.56 -2.92 10.68
N PHE A 175 -27.08 -2.14 9.72
CA PHE A 175 -26.50 -0.87 9.28
C PHE A 175 -27.40 0.36 9.55
N ILE A 176 -28.35 0.22 10.48
CA ILE A 176 -29.23 1.31 10.95
C ILE A 176 -28.48 2.22 11.93
#